data_AF-A0A914MZJ8-F1
#
_entry.id   AF-A0A914MZJ8-F1
#
_cell.length_a   1.000
_cell.length_b   1.000
_cell.length_c   1.000
_cell.angle_alpha   90.00
_cell.angle_beta   90.00
_cell.angle_gamma   90.00
#
_symmetry.space_group_name_H-M   'P 1'
#
loop_
_entity.id
_entity.type
_entity.pdbx_description
1 polymer ?
#
loop_
_entity_poly.entity_id
_entity_poly.type
_entity_poly.pdbx_seq_one_letter_code
_entity_poly.pdbx_strand_id
1 'polypeptide(L)'
;MEAKVLEKLLKAQQEQFEKMLVRLLKPSELNDTELYSKLVGMIGEFSFDLTSGMTFESWLGRHRSYFEEEGKTLPESSKVRLLLSKLGPEEYAQIERKMLPTNLSEMKFDELCSELVKEF
;
A
#
# COMPACT_ATOMS: atom_id res chain seq x y z
N MET A 1 12.78 -40.64 38.02
CA MET A 1 11.64 -39.99 37.35
C MET A 1 11.86 -38.48 37.22
N GLU A 2 12.47 -37.83 38.21
CA GLU A 2 12.65 -36.36 38.30
C GLU A 2 13.63 -35.75 37.28
N ALA A 3 14.77 -36.38 36.99
CA ALA A 3 15.75 -35.85 36.03
C ALA A 3 15.19 -35.64 34.61
N LYS A 4 14.34 -36.56 34.14
CA LYS A 4 13.66 -36.45 32.83
C LYS A 4 12.62 -35.33 32.80
N VAL A 5 12.05 -34.97 33.94
CA VAL A 5 11.08 -33.86 34.05
C VAL A 5 11.83 -32.53 34.00
N LEU A 6 12.96 -32.43 34.71
CA LEU A 6 13.81 -31.24 34.70
C LEU A 6 14.40 -30.96 33.31
N GLU A 7 14.87 -31.99 32.61
CA GLU A 7 15.39 -31.87 31.24
C GLU A 7 14.31 -31.38 30.25
N LYS A 8 13.08 -31.92 30.36
CA LYS A 8 11.94 -31.45 29.56
C LYS A 8 11.59 -29.99 29.85
N LEU A 9 11.65 -29.57 31.11
CA LEU A 9 11.37 -28.20 31.51
C LEU A 9 12.41 -27.22 30.95
N LEU A 10 13.70 -27.55 31.05
CA LEU A 10 14.78 -26.73 30.47
C LEU A 10 14.61 -26.58 28.96
N LYS A 11 14.31 -27.69 28.27
CA LYS A 11 14.11 -27.67 26.81
C LYS A 11 12.91 -26.83 26.41
N ALA A 12 11.79 -26.95 27.14
CA ALA A 12 10.61 -26.11 26.90
C ALA A 12 10.90 -24.62 27.13
N GLN A 13 11.70 -24.28 28.14
CA GLN A 13 12.10 -22.90 28.42
C GLN A 13 13.01 -22.34 27.32
N GLN A 14 13.97 -23.13 26.83
CA GLN A 14 14.83 -22.75 25.71
C GLN A 14 14.03 -22.51 24.43
N GLU A 15 13.11 -23.42 24.09
CA GLU A 15 12.23 -23.27 22.92
C GLU A 15 11.32 -22.03 23.03
N GLN A 16 10.83 -21.71 24.23
CA GLN A 16 10.05 -20.48 24.46
C GLN A 16 10.90 -19.22 24.27
N PHE A 17 12.15 -19.23 24.75
CA PHE A 17 13.07 -18.10 24.60
C PHE A 17 13.44 -17.88 23.13
N GLU A 18 13.73 -18.95 22.38
CA GLU A 18 14.00 -18.88 20.95
C GLU A 18 12.81 -18.31 20.17
N LYS A 19 11.58 -18.75 20.46
CA LYS A 19 10.36 -18.20 19.83
C LYS A 19 10.17 -16.71 20.12
N MET A 20 10.49 -16.27 21.34
CA MET A 20 10.41 -14.87 21.72
C MET A 20 11.46 -14.04 20.97
N LEU A 21 12.71 -14.51 20.90
CA LEU A 21 13.77 -13.84 20.13
C LEU A 21 13.42 -13.73 18.65
N VAL A 22 12.87 -14.78 18.05
CA VAL A 22 12.41 -14.73 16.65
C VAL A 22 11.32 -13.68 16.44
N ARG A 23 10.40 -13.50 17.41
CA ARG A 23 9.38 -12.45 17.35
C ARG A 23 9.97 -11.04 17.47
N LEU A 24 10.98 -10.86 18.31
CA LEU A 24 11.64 -9.57 18.54
C LEU A 24 12.58 -9.18 17.38
N LEU A 25 13.19 -10.16 16.72
CA LEU A 25 14.10 -9.97 15.59
C LEU A 25 13.39 -9.93 14.24
N LYS A 26 12.13 -10.36 14.16
CA LYS A 26 11.33 -10.14 12.96
C LYS A 26 11.15 -8.63 12.77
N PRO A 27 11.50 -8.07 11.60
CA PRO A 27 11.08 -6.72 11.24
C PRO A 27 9.58 -6.64 11.52
N SER A 28 9.15 -5.63 12.28
CA SER A 28 7.73 -5.37 12.45
C SER A 28 7.16 -5.09 11.07
N GLU A 29 6.43 -6.06 10.50
CA GLU A 29 5.57 -5.82 9.36
C GLU A 29 4.61 -4.71 9.80
N LEU A 30 4.69 -3.54 9.16
CA LEU A 30 3.74 -2.46 9.40
C LEU A 30 2.35 -3.06 9.17
N ASN A 31 1.42 -2.79 10.09
CA ASN A 31 0.05 -3.15 9.78
C ASN A 31 -0.45 -2.30 8.60
N ASP A 32 -1.47 -2.77 7.88
CA ASP A 32 -1.95 -2.12 6.67
C ASP A 32 -2.27 -0.63 6.87
N THR A 33 -2.74 -0.24 8.07
CA THR A 33 -3.04 1.16 8.41
C THR A 33 -1.77 2.00 8.47
N GLU A 34 -0.73 1.53 9.16
CA GLU A 34 0.56 2.22 9.25
C GLU A 34 1.25 2.32 7.88
N LEU A 35 1.21 1.24 7.10
CA LEU A 35 1.75 1.22 5.74
C LEU A 35 1.00 2.22 4.86
N TYR A 36 -0.33 2.23 4.90
CA TYR A 36 -1.15 3.18 4.16
C TYR A 36 -0.80 4.63 4.53
N SER A 37 -0.75 4.95 5.82
CA SER A 37 -0.38 6.30 6.29
C SER A 37 1.02 6.71 5.83
N LYS A 38 1.99 5.79 5.87
CA LYS A 38 3.35 6.04 5.36
C LYS A 38 3.32 6.38 3.86
N LEU A 39 2.64 5.57 3.05
CA LEU A 39 2.57 5.78 1.59
C LEU A 39 1.82 7.06 1.22
N VAL A 40 0.77 7.43 1.97
CA VAL A 40 0.12 8.74 1.83
C VAL A 40 1.11 9.87 2.06
N GLY A 41 2.06 9.75 2.99
CA GLY A 41 3.09 10.76 3.20
C GLY A 41 4.17 10.83 2.11
N MET A 42 4.43 9.74 1.41
CA MET A 42 5.53 9.63 0.42
C MET A 42 5.11 9.98 -1.00
N ILE A 43 3.85 9.70 -1.36
CA ILE A 43 3.34 9.95 -2.71
C ILE A 43 2.82 11.39 -2.78
N GLY A 44 3.40 12.19 -3.67
CA GLY A 44 2.97 13.57 -3.91
C GLY A 44 1.61 13.63 -4.60
N GLU A 45 0.90 14.76 -4.48
CA GLU A 45 -0.34 14.99 -5.23
C GLU A 45 -0.06 15.04 -6.74
N PHE A 46 -1.02 14.58 -7.53
CA PHE A 46 -1.06 14.70 -8.98
C PHE A 46 -1.89 15.92 -9.37
N SER A 47 -1.30 16.78 -10.18
CA SER A 47 -1.98 17.87 -10.86
C SER A 47 -1.55 17.84 -12.32
N PHE A 48 -2.52 17.85 -13.23
CA PHE A 48 -2.27 17.76 -14.65
C PHE A 48 -1.80 19.11 -15.19
N ASP A 49 -0.66 19.11 -15.88
CA ASP A 49 -0.18 20.29 -16.59
C ASP A 49 0.58 19.88 -17.86
N LEU A 50 -0.11 20.04 -18.99
CA LEU A 50 0.44 19.73 -20.30
C LEU A 50 1.66 20.62 -20.67
N THR A 51 1.73 21.84 -20.13
CA THR A 51 2.81 22.79 -20.47
C THR A 51 4.13 22.38 -19.85
N SER A 52 4.10 21.88 -18.60
CA SER A 52 5.27 21.32 -17.92
C SER A 52 5.50 19.83 -18.20
N GLY A 53 4.61 19.19 -18.97
CA GLY A 53 4.69 17.76 -19.28
C GLY A 53 4.27 16.85 -18.13
N MET A 54 3.55 17.39 -17.14
CA MET A 54 3.02 16.65 -15.99
C MET A 54 1.74 15.93 -16.40
N THR A 55 1.91 14.80 -17.10
CA THR A 55 0.83 13.85 -17.43
C THR A 55 0.65 12.81 -16.32
N PHE A 56 -0.49 12.12 -16.29
CA PHE A 56 -0.68 11.06 -15.29
C PHE A 56 0.30 9.90 -15.51
N GLU A 57 0.61 9.56 -16.76
CA GLU A 57 1.62 8.55 -17.07
C GLU A 57 2.99 8.89 -16.46
N SER A 58 3.44 10.14 -16.59
CA SER A 58 4.72 10.59 -16.04
C SER A 58 4.73 10.55 -14.50
N TRP A 59 3.63 10.98 -13.87
CA TRP A 59 3.48 10.98 -12.42
C TRP A 59 3.39 9.55 -11.87
N LEU A 60 2.61 8.68 -12.50
CA LEU A 60 2.49 7.28 -12.11
C LEU A 60 3.83 6.57 -12.29
N GLY A 61 4.56 6.81 -13.38
CA GLY A 61 5.89 6.28 -13.60
C GLY A 61 6.85 6.59 -12.45
N ARG A 62 6.81 7.82 -11.91
CA ARG A 62 7.61 8.23 -10.75
C ARG A 62 7.21 7.54 -9.44
N HIS A 63 5.93 7.22 -9.26
CA HIS A 63 5.39 6.70 -8.00
C HIS A 63 5.00 5.22 -8.04
N ARG A 64 5.16 4.53 -9.17
CA ARG A 64 4.69 3.15 -9.41
C ARG A 64 5.19 2.16 -8.36
N SER A 65 6.47 2.25 -7.98
CA SER A 65 7.07 1.37 -6.98
C SER A 65 6.38 1.47 -5.61
N TYR A 66 5.81 2.62 -5.25
CA TYR A 66 5.05 2.76 -4.02
C TYR A 66 3.77 1.91 -4.00
N PHE A 67 3.15 1.68 -5.15
CA PHE A 67 1.94 0.85 -5.26
C PHE A 67 2.24 -0.64 -5.47
N GLU A 68 3.28 -0.95 -6.25
CA GLU A 68 3.62 -2.31 -6.67
C GLU A 68 4.59 -3.02 -5.70
N GLU A 69 5.54 -2.27 -5.11
CA GLU A 69 6.58 -2.82 -4.25
C GLU A 69 6.31 -2.50 -2.78
N GLU A 70 6.32 -1.22 -2.39
CA GLU A 70 6.13 -0.84 -0.98
C GLU A 70 4.70 -1.14 -0.51
N GLY A 71 3.71 -0.85 -1.35
CA GLY A 71 2.30 -1.12 -1.10
C GLY A 71 1.86 -2.51 -1.50
N LYS A 72 2.77 -3.44 -1.82
CA LYS A 72 2.41 -4.76 -2.37
C LYS A 72 1.38 -5.52 -1.52
N THR A 73 1.53 -5.42 -0.19
CA THR A 73 0.67 -6.12 0.79
C THR A 73 -0.67 -5.44 1.02
N LEU A 74 -0.85 -4.18 0.58
CA LEU A 74 -2.11 -3.47 0.75
C LEU A 74 -3.23 -4.15 -0.05
N PRO A 75 -4.44 -4.27 0.52
CA PRO A 75 -5.63 -4.69 -0.21
C PRO A 75 -5.86 -3.82 -1.44
N GLU A 76 -6.40 -4.41 -2.51
CA GLU A 76 -6.68 -3.70 -3.77
C GLU A 76 -7.53 -2.43 -3.56
N SER A 77 -8.58 -2.52 -2.74
CA SER A 77 -9.42 -1.37 -2.39
C SER A 77 -8.67 -0.27 -1.63
N SER A 78 -7.62 -0.61 -0.87
CA SER A 78 -6.74 0.38 -0.24
C SER A 78 -5.80 1.01 -1.26
N LYS A 79 -5.29 0.27 -2.25
CA LYS A 79 -4.49 0.86 -3.34
C LYS A 79 -5.30 1.83 -4.19
N VAL A 80 -6.54 1.48 -4.50
CA VAL A 80 -7.48 2.33 -5.23
C VAL A 80 -7.77 3.62 -4.45
N ARG A 81 -8.12 3.51 -3.15
CA ARG A 81 -8.31 4.69 -2.30
C ARG A 81 -7.06 5.54 -2.17
N LEU A 82 -5.88 4.91 -2.08
CA LEU A 82 -4.61 5.62 -2.06
C LEU A 82 -4.42 6.42 -3.35
N LEU A 83 -4.62 5.81 -4.52
CA LEU A 83 -4.50 6.49 -5.80
C LEU A 83 -5.48 7.66 -5.93
N LEU A 84 -6.76 7.45 -5.61
CA LEU A 84 -7.77 8.50 -5.64
C LEU A 84 -7.45 9.66 -4.68
N SER A 85 -6.89 9.37 -3.51
CA SER A 85 -6.44 10.38 -2.54
C SER A 85 -5.26 11.23 -3.02
N LYS A 86 -4.64 10.86 -4.14
CA LYS A 86 -3.50 11.56 -4.72
C LYS A 86 -3.87 12.40 -5.93
N LEU A 87 -5.09 12.30 -6.43
CA LEU A 87 -5.56 13.19 -7.47
C LEU A 87 -5.84 14.56 -6.85
N GLY A 88 -5.43 15.63 -7.53
CA GLY A 88 -5.89 16.97 -7.24
C GLY A 88 -7.41 17.07 -7.35
N PRO A 89 -8.02 18.09 -6.73
CA PRO A 89 -9.47 18.21 -6.65
C PRO A 89 -10.14 18.33 -8.03
N GLU A 90 -9.46 18.97 -8.99
CA GLU A 90 -9.97 19.13 -10.35
C GLU A 90 -9.92 17.80 -11.12
N GLU A 91 -8.80 17.10 -11.04
CA GLU A 91 -8.57 15.81 -11.69
C GLU A 91 -9.50 14.73 -11.13
N TYR A 92 -9.67 14.67 -9.80
CA TYR A 92 -10.63 13.78 -9.15
C TYR A 92 -12.04 14.03 -9.66
N ALA A 93 -12.49 15.30 -9.67
CA ALA A 93 -13.85 15.63 -10.11
C ALA A 93 -14.07 15.35 -11.60
N GLN A 94 -13.04 15.47 -12.43
CA GLN A 94 -13.10 15.17 -13.86
C GLN A 94 -13.23 13.67 -14.12
N ILE A 95 -12.36 12.85 -13.51
CA ILE A 95 -12.44 11.39 -13.67
C ILE A 95 -13.73 10.83 -13.07
N GLU A 96 -14.19 11.35 -11.92
CA GLU A 96 -15.46 10.94 -11.30
C GLU A 96 -16.65 11.20 -12.23
N ARG A 97 -16.71 12.39 -12.86
CA ARG A 97 -17.76 12.72 -13.85
C ARG A 97 -17.70 11.82 -15.08
N LYS A 98 -16.49 11.54 -15.59
CA LYS A 98 -16.30 10.70 -16.79
C LYS A 98 -16.72 9.25 -16.57
N MET A 99 -16.50 8.74 -15.35
CA MET A 99 -16.70 7.33 -15.04
C MET A 99 -18.12 6.99 -14.60
N LEU A 100 -19.01 7.97 -14.46
CA LEU A 100 -20.42 7.71 -14.15
C LEU A 100 -21.05 6.73 -15.16
N PRO A 101 -21.86 5.77 -14.69
CA PRO A 101 -22.34 5.58 -13.31
C PRO A 101 -21.41 4.74 -12.41
N THR A 102 -20.21 4.36 -12.87
CA THR A 102 -19.27 3.51 -12.14
C THR A 102 -18.70 4.22 -10.92
N ASN A 103 -18.66 3.52 -9.78
CA ASN A 103 -18.00 4.00 -8.57
C ASN A 103 -16.48 3.75 -8.67
N LEU A 104 -15.70 4.83 -8.66
CA LEU A 104 -14.23 4.76 -8.75
C LEU A 104 -13.60 3.89 -7.65
N SER A 105 -14.19 3.88 -6.44
CA SER A 105 -13.67 3.12 -5.30
C SER A 105 -13.83 1.60 -5.44
N GLU A 106 -14.67 1.16 -6.38
CA GLU A 106 -14.96 -0.27 -6.65
C GLU A 106 -14.19 -0.79 -7.87
N MET A 107 -13.50 0.08 -8.59
CA MET A 107 -12.67 -0.31 -9.73
C MET A 107 -11.42 -1.08 -9.29
N LYS A 108 -10.85 -1.86 -10.20
CA LYS A 108 -9.51 -2.41 -9.99
C LYS A 108 -8.45 -1.35 -10.17
N PHE A 109 -7.33 -1.51 -9.48
CA PHE A 109 -6.23 -0.55 -9.52
C PHE A 109 -5.70 -0.30 -10.94
N ASP A 110 -5.45 -1.36 -11.71
CA ASP A 110 -4.91 -1.26 -13.07
C ASP A 110 -5.92 -0.65 -14.06
N GLU A 111 -7.21 -0.93 -13.87
CA GLU A 111 -8.29 -0.35 -14.67
C GLU A 111 -8.38 1.16 -14.42
N LEU A 112 -8.34 1.58 -13.15
CA LEU A 112 -8.33 2.99 -12.79
C LEU A 112 -7.09 3.72 -13.33
N CYS A 113 -5.90 3.11 -13.20
CA CYS A 113 -4.68 3.67 -13.80
C CYS A 113 -4.83 3.87 -15.31
N SER A 114 -5.40 2.89 -16.01
CA SER A 114 -5.59 2.95 -17.46
C SER A 114 -6.55 4.07 -17.87
N GLU A 115 -7.62 4.31 -17.10
CA GLU A 115 -8.55 5.40 -17.37
C GLU A 115 -7.94 6.78 -17.07
N LEU A 116 -7.12 6.88 -16.04
CA LEU A 116 -6.39 8.10 -15.71
C LEU A 116 -5.35 8.46 -16.77
N VAL A 117 -4.59 7.48 -17.30
CA VAL A 117 -3.65 7.69 -18.42
C VAL A 117 -4.35 8.16 -19.70
N LYS A 118 -5.60 7.71 -19.93
CA LYS A 118 -6.37 8.16 -21.10
C LYS A 118 -6.90 9.59 -20.93
N GLU A 119 -7.12 10.02 -19.70
CA GLU A 119 -7.71 11.31 -19.40
C GLU A 119 -6.68 12.44 -19.23
N PHE A 120 -5.51 12.12 -18.67
CA PHE A 120 -4.45 13.07 -18.29
C PHE A 120 -3.06 12.55 -18.66
#